data_AF-A0A8H7IM45-F1
#
_entry.id   AF-A0A8H7IM45-F1
#
_cell.length_a   1.000
_cell.length_b   1.000
_cell.length_c   1.000
_cell.angle_alpha   90.00
_cell.angle_beta   90.00
_cell.angle_gamma   90.00
#
_symmetry.space_group_name_H-M   'P 1'
#
loop_
_entity.id
_entity.type
_entity.pdbx_description
1 polymer ?
#
loop_
_entity_poly.entity_id
_entity_poly.type
_entity_poly.pdbx_seq_one_letter_code
_entity_poly.pdbx_strand_id
1 'polypeptide(L)'
;MEKDLKNLKPGDAMIVFVRAQNSGLLLFREDAANVLVHAFEASAVSEDVMQSSDRLIWRFPGQTISFGSHLLEDRYFTDELATMLHQLSNEHVESSMPTTKKANSIVPEERETAHPRLVTEALIPMLCAWGGPCKGPEVIKHVRDDVNWDKSRLPWRRSPLWLVLRVSMQILLSHTFPEDQGRSQYKNFMAFFMARISANTFMLLRVVKLKSHACLSSTWKPDLDWNSRQMACLA
;
A
#
# COMPACT_ATOMS: atom_id res chain seq x y z
N MET A 1 -13.25 7.63 10.62
CA MET A 1 -12.44 6.65 11.34
C MET A 1 -13.18 6.09 12.55
N GLU A 2 -13.49 6.86 13.59
CA GLU A 2 -14.27 6.38 14.76
C GLU A 2 -15.61 5.74 14.35
N LYS A 3 -16.39 6.45 13.52
CA LYS A 3 -17.65 5.92 12.97
C LYS A 3 -17.44 4.63 12.17
N ASP A 4 -16.32 4.48 11.47
CA ASP A 4 -16.06 3.32 10.63
C ASP A 4 -15.70 2.10 11.51
N LEU A 5 -14.90 2.30 12.56
CA LEU A 5 -14.56 1.27 13.56
C LEU A 5 -15.80 0.72 14.26
N LYS A 6 -16.70 1.60 14.72
CA LYS A 6 -17.93 1.19 15.42
C LYS A 6 -18.92 0.44 14.54
N ASN A 7 -18.90 0.74 13.24
CA ASN A 7 -19.84 0.14 12.28
C ASN A 7 -19.27 -1.09 11.57
N LEU A 8 -18.07 -1.57 11.93
CA LEU A 8 -17.54 -2.83 11.40
C LEU A 8 -18.44 -3.98 11.83
N LYS A 9 -19.15 -4.59 10.89
CA LYS A 9 -19.94 -5.80 11.14
C LYS A 9 -19.08 -7.05 10.96
N PRO A 10 -19.49 -8.21 11.49
CA PRO A 10 -18.86 -9.47 11.14
C PRO A 10 -18.79 -9.66 9.62
N GLY A 11 -17.59 -9.97 9.11
CA GLY A 11 -17.26 -10.02 7.68
C GLY A 11 -16.76 -8.71 7.07
N ASP A 12 -16.87 -7.57 7.76
CA ASP A 12 -16.37 -6.28 7.28
C ASP A 12 -14.89 -6.10 7.60
N ALA A 13 -14.23 -5.26 6.79
CA ALA A 13 -12.84 -4.88 6.99
C ALA A 13 -12.62 -3.37 6.78
N MET A 14 -11.68 -2.81 7.55
CA MET A 14 -11.16 -1.47 7.37
C MET A 14 -9.67 -1.54 7.01
N ILE A 15 -9.31 -0.88 5.92
CA ILE A 15 -7.92 -0.72 5.48
C ILE A 15 -7.48 0.69 5.82
N VAL A 16 -6.37 0.82 6.56
CA VAL A 16 -5.79 2.11 6.94
C VAL A 16 -4.37 2.19 6.40
N PHE A 17 -4.08 3.24 5.63
CA PHE A 17 -2.72 3.58 5.27
C PHE A 17 -2.21 4.67 6.22
N VAL A 18 -1.37 4.26 7.17
CA VAL A 18 -0.74 5.14 8.15
C VAL A 18 0.49 5.77 7.51
N ARG A 19 0.24 6.79 6.67
CA ARG A 19 1.24 7.34 5.75
C ARG A 19 2.49 7.83 6.46
N ALA A 20 2.36 8.61 7.54
CA ALA A 20 3.50 9.18 8.25
C ALA A 20 4.40 8.12 8.92
N GLN A 21 3.87 6.90 9.15
CA GLN A 21 4.62 5.78 9.73
C GLN A 21 4.90 4.66 8.74
N ASN A 22 4.81 4.93 7.42
CA ASN A 22 5.13 3.94 6.38
C ASN A 22 4.46 2.57 6.62
N SER A 23 3.20 2.54 7.05
CA SER A 23 2.55 1.30 7.50
C SER A 23 1.15 1.12 6.90
N GLY A 24 0.84 -0.11 6.54
CA GLY A 24 -0.51 -0.58 6.23
C GLY A 24 -1.09 -1.34 7.41
N LEU A 25 -2.37 -1.09 7.69
CA LEU A 25 -3.17 -1.82 8.65
C LEU A 25 -4.42 -2.37 7.96
N LEU A 26 -4.73 -3.63 8.23
CA LEU A 26 -6.01 -4.26 7.90
C LEU A 26 -6.65 -4.70 9.21
N LEU A 27 -7.77 -4.07 9.57
CA LEU A 27 -8.65 -4.53 10.64
C LEU A 27 -9.78 -5.32 9.99
N PHE A 28 -9.93 -6.59 10.34
CA PHE A 28 -10.95 -7.48 9.81
C PHE A 28 -11.75 -8.07 10.97
N ARG A 29 -13.05 -7.74 11.05
CA ARG A 29 -13.94 -8.37 12.03
C ARG A 29 -14.38 -9.69 11.46
N GLU A 30 -13.60 -10.74 11.74
CA GLU A 30 -13.77 -12.07 11.15
C GLU A 30 -15.15 -12.65 11.48
N ASP A 31 -15.53 -12.58 12.75
CA ASP A 31 -16.80 -13.10 13.25
C ASP A 31 -17.34 -12.24 14.40
N ALA A 32 -18.35 -12.74 15.12
CA ALA A 32 -18.94 -12.06 16.26
C ALA A 32 -17.99 -11.95 17.48
N ALA A 33 -16.93 -12.76 17.53
CA ALA A 33 -16.02 -12.88 18.66
C ALA A 33 -14.68 -12.19 18.42
N ASN A 34 -14.16 -12.17 17.19
CA ASN A 34 -12.77 -11.82 16.89
C ASN A 34 -12.64 -10.66 15.89
N VAL A 35 -11.65 -9.81 16.16
CA VAL A 35 -11.13 -8.81 15.23
C VAL A 35 -9.65 -9.08 15.03
N LEU A 36 -9.28 -9.32 13.78
CA LEU A 36 -7.90 -9.50 13.35
C LEU A 36 -7.32 -8.17 12.92
N VAL A 37 -6.10 -7.88 13.35
CA VAL A 37 -5.33 -6.71 12.90
C VAL A 37 -4.03 -7.19 12.29
N HIS A 38 -3.87 -6.93 10.99
CA HIS A 38 -2.64 -7.21 10.26
C HIS A 38 -1.90 -5.90 10.03
N ALA A 39 -0.66 -5.85 10.53
CA ALA A 39 0.23 -4.71 10.33
C ALA A 39 1.41 -5.10 9.45
N PHE A 40 1.77 -4.19 8.56
CA PHE A 40 2.90 -4.37 7.67
C PHE A 40 3.43 -3.04 7.14
N GLU A 41 4.68 -3.04 6.71
CA GLU A 41 5.33 -1.87 6.15
C GLU A 41 4.84 -1.58 4.71
N ALA A 42 4.70 -0.30 4.35
CA ALA A 42 4.07 0.13 3.10
C ALA A 42 5.07 0.40 1.96
N SER A 43 6.34 0.62 2.27
CA SER A 43 7.42 0.90 1.33
C SER A 43 8.75 0.47 1.93
N ALA A 44 9.59 -0.24 1.18
CA ALA A 44 10.90 -0.66 1.66
C ALA A 44 11.88 0.53 1.72
N VAL A 45 12.96 0.38 2.46
CA VAL A 45 14.08 1.34 2.41
C VAL A 45 14.72 1.34 1.02
N SER A 46 15.30 2.47 0.62
CA SER A 46 15.83 2.62 -0.74
C SER A 46 16.97 1.64 -1.04
N GLU A 47 17.77 1.30 -0.02
CA GLU A 47 18.83 0.31 -0.11
C GLU A 47 18.31 -1.07 -0.58
N ASP A 48 17.28 -1.60 0.07
CA ASP A 48 16.68 -2.91 -0.28
C ASP A 48 16.13 -2.92 -1.71
N VAL A 49 15.56 -1.80 -2.16
CA VAL A 49 15.06 -1.67 -3.53
C VAL A 49 16.21 -1.66 -4.53
N MET A 50 17.27 -0.88 -4.28
CA MET A 50 18.43 -0.76 -5.17
C MET A 50 19.29 -2.03 -5.22
N GLN A 51 19.33 -2.81 -4.13
CA GLN A 51 20.03 -4.10 -4.09
C GLN A 51 19.25 -5.23 -4.81
N SER A 52 17.95 -5.05 -5.03
CA SER A 52 17.14 -6.03 -5.75
C SER A 52 17.45 -6.01 -7.26
N SER A 53 17.65 -7.18 -7.86
CA SER A 53 18.04 -7.32 -9.27
C SER A 53 16.89 -7.16 -10.27
N ASP A 54 15.63 -7.33 -9.84
CA ASP A 54 14.41 -7.02 -10.62
C ASP A 54 13.25 -6.69 -9.69
N ARG A 55 13.00 -7.56 -8.70
CA ARG A 55 11.86 -7.44 -7.78
C ARG A 55 12.26 -7.75 -6.36
N LEU A 56 11.80 -6.92 -5.44
CA LEU A 56 11.87 -7.20 -4.02
C LEU A 56 10.85 -8.29 -3.68
N ILE A 57 11.33 -9.44 -3.20
CA ILE A 57 10.46 -10.49 -2.65
C ILE A 57 10.17 -10.12 -1.20
N TRP A 58 8.90 -9.85 -0.91
CA TRP A 58 8.49 -9.34 0.38
C TRP A 58 7.31 -10.14 0.95
N ARG A 59 7.42 -10.49 2.23
CA ARG A 59 6.45 -11.31 2.98
C ARG A 59 5.55 -10.40 3.83
N PHE A 60 4.27 -10.71 3.83
CA PHE A 60 3.22 -9.97 4.52
C PHE A 60 2.25 -10.92 5.22
N PRO A 61 1.55 -10.47 6.28
CA PRO A 61 1.85 -9.25 7.03
C PRO A 61 3.11 -9.42 7.90
N GLY A 62 3.64 -8.32 8.44
CA GLY A 62 4.77 -8.37 9.37
C GLY A 62 4.35 -8.85 10.76
N GLN A 63 3.18 -8.40 11.21
CA GLN A 63 2.57 -8.80 12.49
C GLN A 63 1.08 -9.06 12.31
N THR A 64 0.54 -9.97 13.10
CA THR A 64 -0.91 -10.20 13.19
C THR A 64 -1.29 -10.44 14.64
N ILE A 65 -2.33 -9.75 15.08
CA ILE A 65 -2.92 -9.89 16.42
C ILE A 65 -4.43 -10.09 16.30
N SER A 66 -5.04 -10.70 17.31
CA SER A 66 -6.48 -10.83 17.45
C SER A 66 -6.91 -10.26 18.80
N PHE A 67 -8.02 -9.54 18.83
CA PHE A 67 -8.69 -9.13 20.07
C PHE A 67 -10.20 -9.33 19.97
N GLY A 68 -10.89 -9.26 21.11
CA GLY A 68 -12.33 -9.52 21.18
C GLY A 68 -13.17 -8.43 20.49
N SER A 69 -14.10 -8.84 19.63
CA SER A 69 -15.05 -7.97 18.91
C SER A 69 -15.83 -7.01 19.83
N HIS A 70 -16.08 -7.40 21.09
CA HIS A 70 -16.75 -6.56 22.08
C HIS A 70 -16.00 -5.24 22.33
N LEU A 71 -14.68 -5.17 22.11
CA LEU A 71 -13.92 -3.93 22.25
C LEU A 71 -14.31 -2.89 21.20
N LEU A 72 -14.79 -3.30 20.02
CA LEU A 72 -15.33 -2.36 19.03
C LEU A 72 -16.70 -1.77 19.43
N GLU A 73 -17.36 -2.37 20.42
CA GLU A 73 -18.62 -1.87 20.99
C GLU A 73 -18.35 -0.91 22.16
N ASP A 74 -17.16 -0.96 22.76
CA ASP A 74 -16.70 0.01 23.75
C ASP A 74 -16.36 1.35 23.08
N ARG A 75 -17.11 2.38 23.47
CA ARG A 75 -16.94 3.75 22.98
C ARG A 75 -15.55 4.31 23.31
N TYR A 76 -15.01 4.02 24.50
CA TYR A 76 -13.72 4.56 24.91
C TYR A 76 -12.60 3.93 24.10
N PHE A 77 -12.61 2.61 23.96
CA PHE A 77 -11.64 1.89 23.14
C PHE A 77 -11.64 2.38 21.69
N THR A 78 -12.82 2.49 21.08
CA THR A 78 -12.94 2.91 19.66
C THR A 78 -12.57 4.37 19.43
N ASP A 79 -12.83 5.26 20.38
CA ASP A 79 -12.44 6.67 20.31
C ASP A 79 -10.93 6.86 20.44
N GLU A 80 -10.30 6.19 21.42
CA GLU A 80 -8.85 6.19 21.60
C GLU A 80 -8.12 5.57 20.41
N LEU A 81 -8.61 4.43 19.89
CA LEU A 81 -8.02 3.80 18.71
C LEU A 81 -8.15 4.70 17.47
N ALA A 82 -9.31 5.33 17.27
CA ALA A 82 -9.50 6.26 16.16
C ALA A 82 -8.57 7.49 16.26
N THR A 83 -8.44 8.04 17.46
CA THR A 83 -7.57 9.19 17.76
C THR A 83 -6.11 8.83 17.51
N MET A 84 -5.64 7.70 18.03
CA MET A 84 -4.28 7.22 17.83
C MET A 84 -3.98 6.95 16.35
N LEU A 85 -4.88 6.29 15.63
CA LEU A 85 -4.72 6.06 14.19
C LEU A 85 -4.71 7.38 13.39
N HIS A 86 -5.51 8.36 13.79
CA HIS A 86 -5.51 9.69 13.18
C HIS A 86 -4.19 10.42 13.41
N GLN A 87 -3.67 10.42 14.64
CA GLN A 87 -2.38 11.02 14.99
C GLN A 87 -1.24 10.33 14.24
N LEU A 88 -1.15 9.01 14.32
CA LEU A 88 -0.12 8.22 13.62
C LEU A 88 -0.15 8.46 12.11
N SER A 89 -1.32 8.70 11.51
CA SER A 89 -1.44 8.93 10.07
C SER A 89 -0.98 10.32 9.62
N ASN A 90 -1.06 11.33 10.49
CA ASN A 90 -0.82 12.74 10.14
C ASN A 90 0.47 13.31 10.73
N GLU A 91 0.89 12.82 11.90
CA GLU A 91 2.03 13.35 12.63
C GLU A 91 3.32 12.66 12.20
N HIS A 92 4.32 13.46 11.84
CA HIS A 92 5.65 12.97 11.50
C HIS A 92 6.51 12.97 12.76
N VAL A 93 7.20 11.86 13.00
CA VAL A 93 8.09 11.72 14.15
C VAL A 93 9.51 11.59 13.64
N GLU A 94 10.34 12.61 13.88
CA GLU A 94 11.71 12.68 13.36
C GLU A 94 12.56 11.49 13.78
N SER A 95 12.34 10.94 14.98
CA SER A 95 13.07 9.76 15.47
C SER A 95 12.80 8.49 14.67
N SER A 96 11.67 8.42 13.95
CA SER A 96 11.33 7.31 13.03
C SER A 96 11.98 7.47 11.66
N MET A 97 12.54 8.65 11.34
CA MET A 97 13.23 8.87 10.07
C MET A 97 14.71 8.46 10.16
N PRO A 98 15.26 7.80 9.13
CA PRO A 98 16.71 7.67 8.98
C PRO A 98 17.37 9.06 9.01
N THR A 99 18.60 9.15 9.50
CA THR A 99 19.32 10.43 9.58
C THR A 99 20.55 10.41 8.69
N THR A 100 20.95 11.60 8.24
CA THR A 100 22.08 11.81 7.35
C THR A 100 22.92 12.98 7.87
N LYS A 101 24.22 12.96 7.59
CA LYS A 101 25.12 14.05 7.97
C LYS A 101 25.26 15.02 6.80
N LYS A 102 24.72 16.25 6.95
CA LYS A 102 24.82 17.32 5.94
C LYS A 102 25.47 18.54 6.58
N ALA A 103 26.52 19.07 5.95
CA ALA A 103 27.24 20.26 6.45
C ALA A 103 27.57 20.21 7.96
N ASN A 104 28.05 19.05 8.44
CA ASN A 104 28.36 18.77 9.84
C ASN A 104 27.18 18.73 10.83
N SER A 105 25.93 18.88 10.40
CA SER A 105 24.74 18.61 11.21
C SER A 105 24.10 17.26 10.86
N ILE A 106 23.46 16.64 11.85
CA ILE A 106 22.64 15.44 11.65
C ILE A 106 21.21 15.91 11.41
N VAL A 107 20.64 15.51 10.27
CA VAL A 107 19.28 15.88 9.88
C VAL A 107 18.51 14.63 9.43
N PRO A 108 17.17 14.59 9.55
CA PRO A 108 16.36 13.55 8.94
C PRO A 108 16.62 13.45 7.44
N GLU A 109 16.84 12.24 6.95
CA GLU A 109 16.94 11.95 5.52
C GLU A 109 15.53 11.86 4.94
N GLU A 110 14.99 13.02 4.55
CA GLU A 110 13.65 13.18 3.93
C GLU A 110 13.41 12.25 2.72
N ARG A 111 14.51 11.79 2.14
CA ARG A 111 14.59 10.98 0.94
C ARG A 111 14.28 9.51 1.19
N GLU A 112 14.36 9.08 2.44
CA GLU A 112 14.11 7.72 2.84
C GLU A 112 12.72 7.49 3.42
N THR A 113 12.36 6.21 3.55
CA THR A 113 11.13 5.80 4.20
C THR A 113 11.24 5.87 5.71
N ALA A 114 10.16 6.31 6.36
CA ALA A 114 10.04 6.23 7.80
C ALA A 114 10.05 4.77 8.26
N HIS A 115 10.72 4.50 9.39
CA HIS A 115 10.65 3.20 10.04
C HIS A 115 9.24 3.01 10.64
N PRO A 116 8.59 1.85 10.44
CA PRO A 116 7.20 1.62 10.89
C PRO A 116 7.03 1.43 12.40
N ARG A 117 8.03 1.82 13.22
CA ARG A 117 8.12 1.46 14.65
C ARG A 117 6.93 1.90 15.48
N LEU A 118 6.34 3.07 15.19
CA LEU A 118 5.19 3.54 15.96
C LEU A 118 3.95 2.66 15.74
N VAL A 119 3.86 1.98 14.60
CA VAL A 119 2.84 0.96 14.38
C VAL A 119 3.29 -0.38 14.95
N THR A 120 4.48 -0.86 14.59
CA THR A 120 4.92 -2.24 14.89
C THR A 120 5.39 -2.47 16.33
N GLU A 121 5.95 -1.43 16.96
CA GLU A 121 6.58 -1.47 18.28
C GLU A 121 5.81 -0.65 19.34
N ALA A 122 4.78 0.11 18.95
CA ALA A 122 3.90 0.81 19.90
C ALA A 122 2.44 0.41 19.74
N LEU A 123 1.76 0.73 18.63
CA LEU A 123 0.33 0.43 18.44
C LEU A 123 0.03 -1.08 18.55
N ILE A 124 0.79 -1.92 17.84
CA ILE A 124 0.53 -3.37 17.82
C ILE A 124 0.73 -4.02 19.19
N PRO A 125 1.82 -3.75 19.94
CA PRO A 125 1.95 -4.19 21.32
C PRO A 125 0.81 -3.71 22.24
N MET A 126 0.34 -2.47 22.09
CA MET A 126 -0.80 -1.97 22.85
C MET A 126 -2.08 -2.76 22.56
N LEU A 127 -2.39 -3.00 21.28
CA LEU A 127 -3.55 -3.81 20.88
C LEU A 127 -3.39 -5.27 21.34
N CYS A 128 -2.16 -5.79 21.32
CA CYS A 128 -1.85 -7.13 21.79
C CYS A 128 -2.13 -7.32 23.29
N ALA A 129 -2.05 -6.25 24.11
CA ALA A 129 -2.39 -6.32 25.53
C ALA A 129 -3.88 -6.64 25.79
N TRP A 130 -4.76 -6.28 24.84
CA TRP A 130 -6.20 -6.56 24.90
C TRP A 130 -6.60 -7.87 24.23
N GLY A 131 -5.62 -8.61 23.73
CA GLY A 131 -5.83 -9.84 22.97
C GLY A 131 -4.56 -10.68 22.95
N GLY A 132 -4.09 -11.04 21.76
CA GLY A 132 -2.83 -11.75 21.62
C GLY A 132 -2.34 -11.87 20.19
N PRO A 133 -1.08 -12.27 19.98
CA PRO A 133 -0.56 -12.57 18.66
C PRO A 133 -1.30 -13.79 18.10
N CYS A 134 -1.60 -13.76 16.80
CA CYS A 134 -2.20 -14.91 16.12
C CYS A 134 -1.54 -15.13 14.76
N LYS A 135 -1.76 -16.32 14.19
CA LYS A 135 -1.28 -16.65 12.85
C LYS A 135 -2.29 -16.15 11.82
N GLY A 136 -1.82 -15.31 10.90
CA GLY A 136 -2.57 -14.87 9.72
C GLY A 136 -2.09 -15.56 8.44
N PRO A 137 -2.80 -15.37 7.32
CA PRO A 137 -2.38 -15.87 6.02
C PRO A 137 -1.08 -15.20 5.58
N GLU A 138 -0.16 -16.00 5.09
CA GLU A 138 1.11 -15.50 4.57
C GLU A 138 0.96 -15.10 3.09
N VAL A 139 1.31 -13.85 2.80
CA VAL A 139 1.25 -13.26 1.46
C VAL A 139 2.65 -12.88 1.02
N ILE A 140 3.13 -13.53 -0.06
CA ILE A 140 4.39 -13.16 -0.71
C ILE A 140 4.07 -12.30 -1.93
N LYS A 141 4.66 -11.11 -2.00
CA LYS A 141 4.58 -10.21 -3.16
C LYS A 141 5.95 -10.02 -3.78
N HIS A 142 5.99 -10.03 -5.10
CA HIS A 142 7.14 -9.52 -5.85
C HIS A 142 6.88 -8.05 -6.16
N VAL A 143 7.42 -7.20 -5.29
CA VAL A 143 7.24 -5.75 -5.36
C VAL A 143 8.26 -5.20 -6.34
N ARG A 144 7.76 -4.65 -7.44
CA ARG A 144 8.57 -3.83 -8.33
C ARG A 144 8.41 -2.39 -7.87
N ASP A 145 9.41 -1.91 -7.15
CA ASP A 145 9.55 -0.52 -6.79
C ASP A 145 10.78 0.05 -7.49
N ASP A 146 10.79 1.36 -7.71
CA ASP A 146 11.84 2.05 -8.44
C ASP A 146 12.26 3.23 -7.55
N VAL A 147 13.56 3.42 -7.29
CA VAL A 147 14.06 4.60 -6.56
C VAL A 147 14.85 5.44 -7.56
N ASN A 148 14.15 6.26 -8.34
CA ASN A 148 14.77 7.07 -9.39
C ASN A 148 14.98 8.51 -8.94
N TRP A 149 16.21 8.99 -9.11
CA TRP A 149 16.71 10.30 -8.74
C TRP A 149 17.22 11.02 -9.99
N ASP A 150 16.36 11.77 -10.70
CA ASP A 150 16.82 12.67 -11.76
C ASP A 150 16.48 14.12 -11.42
N LYS A 151 17.47 14.82 -10.85
CA LYS A 151 17.39 16.24 -10.45
C LYS A 151 16.12 16.60 -9.66
N SER A 152 15.59 15.66 -8.89
CA SER A 152 14.39 15.83 -8.06
C SER A 152 14.73 15.90 -6.56
N ARG A 153 13.88 16.57 -5.77
CA ARG A 153 14.03 16.63 -4.30
C ARG A 153 13.81 15.27 -3.64
N LEU A 154 12.77 14.57 -4.09
CA LEU A 154 12.35 13.24 -3.64
C LEU A 154 12.50 12.24 -4.79
N PRO A 155 12.77 10.95 -4.49
CA PRO A 155 12.82 9.94 -5.52
C PRO A 155 11.44 9.72 -6.09
N TRP A 156 11.37 9.47 -7.40
CA TRP A 156 10.18 8.86 -7.96
C TRP A 156 10.09 7.42 -7.46
N ARG A 157 8.99 7.07 -6.79
CA ARG A 157 8.67 5.72 -6.30
C ARG A 157 7.24 5.35 -6.64
N ARG A 158 6.93 4.05 -6.60
CA ARG A 158 5.54 3.61 -6.76
C ARG A 158 4.73 3.94 -5.52
N SER A 159 3.41 4.14 -5.71
CA SER A 159 2.52 4.51 -4.61
C SER A 159 2.50 3.44 -3.51
N PRO A 160 2.88 3.77 -2.25
CA PRO A 160 2.80 2.83 -1.13
C PRO A 160 1.36 2.42 -0.81
N LEU A 161 0.40 3.34 -0.97
CA LEU A 161 -1.03 3.07 -0.82
C LEU A 161 -1.50 1.93 -1.74
N TRP A 162 -0.95 1.84 -2.96
CA TRP A 162 -1.27 0.76 -3.88
C TRP A 162 -0.76 -0.61 -3.40
N LEU A 163 0.39 -0.65 -2.73
CA LEU A 163 0.87 -1.86 -2.08
C LEU A 163 -0.05 -2.25 -0.93
N VAL A 164 -0.40 -1.29 -0.05
CA VAL A 164 -1.30 -1.48 1.08
C VAL A 164 -2.63 -2.09 0.63
N LEU A 165 -3.29 -1.50 -0.36
CA LEU A 165 -4.55 -2.04 -0.89
C LEU A 165 -4.39 -3.47 -1.40
N ARG A 166 -3.36 -3.75 -2.20
CA ARG A 166 -3.15 -5.09 -2.79
C ARG A 166 -2.78 -6.17 -1.78
N VAL A 167 -2.08 -5.80 -0.70
CA VAL A 167 -1.72 -6.73 0.38
C VAL A 167 -2.96 -6.97 1.23
N SER A 168 -3.64 -5.92 1.71
CA SER A 168 -4.85 -6.04 2.51
C SER A 168 -5.95 -6.80 1.82
N MET A 169 -6.20 -6.55 0.52
CA MET A 169 -7.20 -7.31 -0.25
C MET A 169 -6.83 -8.80 -0.37
N GLN A 170 -5.54 -9.13 -0.54
CA GLN A 170 -5.15 -10.54 -0.61
C GLN A 170 -5.29 -11.23 0.75
N ILE A 171 -4.92 -10.58 1.84
CA ILE A 171 -5.11 -11.10 3.21
C ILE A 171 -6.60 -11.31 3.48
N LEU A 172 -7.43 -10.30 3.23
CA LEU A 172 -8.88 -10.38 3.43
C LEU A 172 -9.50 -11.54 2.66
N LEU A 173 -9.22 -11.65 1.35
CA LEU A 173 -9.74 -12.76 0.54
C LEU A 173 -9.19 -14.13 0.96
N SER A 174 -8.04 -14.18 1.61
CA SER A 174 -7.50 -15.42 2.16
C SER A 174 -8.22 -15.84 3.45
N HIS A 175 -8.79 -14.90 4.20
CA HIS A 175 -9.69 -15.22 5.32
C HIS A 175 -11.11 -15.56 4.86
N THR A 176 -11.64 -14.86 3.85
CA THR A 176 -13.04 -15.01 3.43
C THR A 176 -13.31 -16.33 2.68
N PHE A 177 -12.31 -16.86 1.97
CA PHE A 177 -12.47 -18.06 1.16
C PHE A 177 -11.72 -19.25 1.77
N PRO A 178 -12.16 -20.49 1.49
CA PRO A 178 -11.45 -21.68 1.94
C PRO A 178 -9.98 -21.68 1.53
N GLU A 179 -9.19 -22.42 2.31
CA GLU A 179 -7.78 -22.72 2.00
C GLU A 179 -7.69 -23.17 0.52
N ASP A 180 -6.67 -22.67 -0.19
CA ASP A 180 -6.46 -22.78 -1.64
C ASP A 180 -7.24 -21.83 -2.57
N GLN A 181 -8.40 -21.31 -2.17
CA GLN A 181 -9.20 -20.45 -3.06
C GLN A 181 -8.85 -18.96 -2.94
N GLY A 182 -8.44 -18.46 -1.78
CA GLY A 182 -8.19 -17.03 -1.56
C GLY A 182 -7.24 -16.40 -2.59
N ARG A 183 -6.18 -17.12 -2.98
CA ARG A 183 -5.24 -16.66 -4.02
C ARG A 183 -5.88 -16.55 -5.40
N SER A 184 -6.72 -17.51 -5.79
CA SER A 184 -7.44 -17.46 -7.06
C SER A 184 -8.45 -16.31 -7.09
N GLN A 185 -9.17 -16.09 -5.99
CA GLN A 185 -10.15 -15.00 -5.89
C GLN A 185 -9.47 -13.64 -5.92
N TYR A 186 -8.32 -13.49 -5.26
CA TYR A 186 -7.51 -12.28 -5.40
C TYR A 186 -7.09 -12.02 -6.85
N LYS A 187 -6.63 -13.04 -7.58
CA LYS A 187 -6.26 -12.88 -9.00
C LYS A 187 -7.45 -12.50 -9.86
N ASN A 188 -8.61 -13.14 -9.67
CA ASN A 188 -9.84 -12.84 -10.39
C ASN A 188 -10.30 -11.40 -10.13
N PHE A 189 -10.31 -10.98 -8.86
CA PHE A 189 -10.63 -9.62 -8.47
C PHE A 189 -9.69 -8.61 -9.12
N MET A 190 -8.37 -8.85 -9.08
CA MET A 190 -7.38 -7.96 -9.70
C MET A 190 -7.56 -7.88 -11.22
N ALA A 191 -7.82 -8.99 -11.90
CA ALA A 191 -8.07 -9.00 -13.34
C ALA A 191 -9.32 -8.16 -13.68
N PHE A 192 -10.41 -8.36 -12.94
CA PHE A 192 -11.64 -7.58 -13.09
C PHE A 192 -11.42 -6.09 -12.82
N PHE A 193 -10.75 -5.74 -11.72
CA PHE A 193 -10.46 -4.36 -11.33
C PHE A 193 -9.63 -3.64 -12.40
N MET A 194 -8.57 -4.28 -12.90
CA MET A 194 -7.71 -3.71 -13.94
C MET A 194 -8.44 -3.55 -15.26
N ALA A 195 -9.29 -4.52 -15.65
CA ALA A 195 -10.14 -4.41 -16.82
C ALA A 195 -11.12 -3.22 -16.70
N ARG A 196 -11.73 -3.05 -15.51
CA ARG A 196 -12.69 -1.97 -15.25
C ARG A 196 -12.04 -0.59 -15.29
N ILE A 197 -10.87 -0.43 -14.67
CA ILE A 197 -10.11 0.83 -14.75
C ILE A 197 -9.76 1.13 -16.20
N SER A 198 -9.21 0.14 -16.92
CA SER A 198 -8.79 0.31 -18.32
C SER A 198 -9.95 0.72 -19.22
N ALA A 199 -11.12 0.10 -19.07
CA ALA A 199 -12.33 0.45 -19.82
C ALA A 199 -12.81 1.88 -19.51
N ASN A 200 -12.78 2.29 -18.24
CA ASN A 200 -13.19 3.64 -17.83
C ASN A 200 -12.21 4.71 -18.32
N THR A 201 -10.90 4.43 -18.31
CA THR A 201 -9.88 5.33 -18.88
C THR A 201 -10.04 5.45 -20.39
N PHE A 202 -10.38 4.38 -21.09
CA PHE A 202 -10.68 4.42 -22.53
C PHE A 202 -11.90 5.31 -22.85
N MET A 203 -12.92 5.31 -21.98
CA MET A 203 -14.07 6.22 -22.12
C MET A 203 -13.68 7.69 -21.87
N LEU A 204 -12.84 7.98 -20.88
CA LEU A 204 -12.36 9.34 -20.60
C LEU A 204 -11.49 9.89 -21.74
N LEU A 205 -10.62 9.07 -22.33
CA LEU A 205 -9.79 9.47 -23.48
C LEU A 205 -10.61 9.72 -24.76
N ARG A 206 -11.79 9.07 -24.92
CA ARG A 206 -12.74 9.39 -25.99
C ARG A 206 -13.42 10.75 -25.79
N VAL A 207 -13.76 11.12 -24.56
CA VAL A 207 -14.35 12.44 -24.23
C VAL A 207 -13.34 13.57 -24.44
N VAL A 208 -12.05 13.34 -24.11
CA VAL A 208 -10.99 14.33 -24.34
C VAL A 208 -10.67 14.49 -25.83
N LYS A 209 -10.70 13.41 -26.64
CA LYS A 209 -10.53 13.50 -28.10
C LYS A 209 -11.71 14.17 -28.83
N LEU A 210 -12.91 14.24 -28.24
CA LEU A 210 -14.07 14.91 -28.84
C LEU A 210 -14.13 16.43 -28.62
N LYS A 211 -13.12 17.04 -27.96
CA LYS A 211 -13.02 18.51 -27.80
C LYS A 211 -11.89 19.18 -28.58
N SER A 212 -11.18 18.47 -29.45
CA SER A 212 -10.15 19.06 -30.33
C SER A 212 -10.44 18.87 -31.82
N HIS A 213 -11.65 19.18 -32.26
CA HIS A 213 -11.94 19.43 -33.67
C HIS A 213 -12.63 20.78 -33.84
N ALA A 214 -11.87 21.84 -33.59
CA ALA A 214 -11.98 23.08 -34.34
C ALA A 214 -10.58 23.71 -34.41
N CYS A 215 -10.13 23.96 -35.62
CA CYS A 215 -8.87 24.61 -35.98
C CYS A 215 -7.60 23.74 -35.88
N LEU A 216 -7.21 23.18 -37.02
CA LEU A 216 -5.93 23.47 -37.68
C LEU A 216 -5.89 22.70 -39.00
N SER A 217 -6.27 23.39 -40.08
CA SER A 217 -5.90 23.00 -41.43
C SER A 217 -4.47 23.47 -41.69
N SER A 218 -3.49 22.58 -41.59
CA SER A 218 -2.27 22.62 -42.41
C SER A 218 -1.54 21.28 -42.35
N THR A 219 -1.75 20.51 -43.41
CA THR A 219 -0.83 19.54 -44.03
C THR A 219 0.31 18.96 -43.17
N TRP A 220 0.08 17.75 -42.65
CA TRP A 220 1.16 16.83 -42.27
C TRP A 220 1.19 15.70 -43.31
N LYS A 221 2.29 15.58 -44.07
CA LYS A 221 2.57 14.41 -44.92
C LYS A 221 3.35 13.39 -44.10
N PRO A 222 3.01 12.08 -44.13
CA PRO A 222 3.80 11.06 -43.47
C PRO A 222 4.92 10.59 -44.41
N ASP A 223 6.18 10.81 -44.02
CA ASP A 223 7.29 10.06 -44.58
C ASP A 223 7.31 8.67 -43.93
N LEU A 224 6.95 7.68 -44.74
CA LEU A 224 7.10 6.26 -44.45
C LEU A 224 8.55 5.85 -44.76
N ASP A 225 9.37 5.62 -43.73
CA ASP A 225 10.44 4.63 -43.83
C ASP A 225 10.74 4.00 -42.46
N TRP A 226 10.17 2.82 -42.23
CA TRP A 226 10.33 2.00 -41.02
C TRP A 226 10.97 0.65 -41.36
N ASN A 227 11.99 0.64 -42.24
CA ASN A 227 12.63 -0.60 -42.65
C ASN A 227 14.17 -0.58 -42.66
N SER A 228 14.78 0.05 -41.66
CA SER A 228 16.21 -0.16 -41.40
C SER A 228 16.58 0.13 -39.95
N ARG A 229 16.52 -0.91 -39.10
CA ARG A 229 17.39 -1.17 -37.93
C ARG A 229 16.84 -2.34 -37.09
N GLN A 230 16.84 -3.53 -37.68
CA GLN A 230 17.19 -4.74 -36.94
C GLN A 230 18.55 -5.20 -37.48
N MET A 231 19.37 -5.77 -36.59
CA MET A 231 20.72 -6.32 -36.82
C MET A 231 21.90 -5.37 -36.54
N ALA A 232 22.36 -5.36 -35.29
CA ALA A 232 23.79 -5.43 -34.92
C ALA A 232 23.99 -5.71 -33.41
N CYS A 233 24.48 -6.93 -33.11
CA CYS A 233 25.42 -7.35 -32.05
C CYS A 233 25.04 -7.08 -30.56
N LEU A 234 24.96 -8.03 -29.62
CA LEU A 234 25.76 -9.25 -29.38
C LEU A 234 27.26 -9.10 -29.71
N ALA A 235 27.97 -8.45 -28.80
CA ALA A 235 29.30 -8.82 -28.31
C ALA A 235 29.43 -8.29 -26.88
#